data_AF-A0A0C2U9T8-F1
#
_entry.id   AF-A0A0C2U9T8-F1
#
_cell.length_a   1.000
_cell.length_b   1.000
_cell.length_c   1.000
_cell.angle_alpha   90.00
_cell.angle_beta   90.00
_cell.angle_gamma   90.00
#
_symmetry.space_group_name_H-M   'P 1'
#
loop_
_entity.id
_entity.type
_entity.pdbx_description
1 polymer ?
#
loop_
_entity_poly.entity_id
_entity_poly.type
_entity_poly.pdbx_seq_one_letter_code
_entity_poly.pdbx_strand_id
1 'polypeptide(L)'
;MTAITPAVRPATPDERMRIRHKLDGVFDDAKGMYLDGYSDQRVAEELKLPRKMIEQIREAAYGPIRTDPEIEQLRTDIAALIAMASTLTNRLAEVEKRFQAR
;
A
#
# COMPACT_ATOMS: atom_id res chain seq x y z
N MET A 1 -23.77 7.06 2.51
CA MET A 1 -23.34 7.80 1.30
C MET A 1 -22.52 6.85 0.45
N THR A 2 -23.12 6.27 -0.59
CA THR A 2 -22.44 5.37 -1.53
C THR A 2 -21.65 6.23 -2.51
N ALA A 3 -20.32 6.25 -2.40
CA ALA A 3 -19.47 6.93 -3.37
C ALA A 3 -19.58 6.20 -4.72
N ILE A 4 -20.31 6.79 -5.66
CA ILE A 4 -20.34 6.33 -7.05
C ILE A 4 -18.99 6.72 -7.65
N THR A 5 -18.01 5.81 -7.62
CA THR A 5 -16.76 6.04 -8.36
C THR A 5 -17.13 6.11 -9.85
N PRO A 6 -16.88 7.24 -10.55
CA PRO A 6 -17.20 7.32 -11.96
C PRO A 6 -16.43 6.23 -12.71
N ALA A 7 -17.15 5.47 -13.55
CA ALA A 7 -16.54 4.45 -14.38
C ALA A 7 -15.44 5.09 -15.24
N VAL A 8 -14.20 4.63 -15.06
CA VAL A 8 -13.06 5.18 -15.80
C VAL A 8 -13.19 4.80 -17.26
N ARG A 9 -13.03 5.79 -18.16
CA ARG A 9 -13.03 5.54 -19.60
C ARG A 9 -11.93 4.54 -19.98
N PRO A 10 -12.08 3.81 -21.10
CA PRO A 10 -10.99 3.00 -21.63
C PRO A 10 -9.72 3.85 -21.87
N ALA A 11 -8.56 3.27 -21.52
CA ALA A 11 -7.27 3.87 -21.84
C ALA A 11 -7.05 3.91 -23.37
N THR A 12 -6.45 4.97 -23.89
CA THR A 12 -6.01 5.00 -25.29
C THR A 12 -4.85 4.01 -25.50
N PRO A 13 -4.53 3.62 -26.75
CA PRO A 13 -3.36 2.78 -27.03
C PRO A 13 -2.05 3.38 -26.46
N ASP A 14 -1.86 4.68 -26.61
CA ASP A 14 -0.68 5.41 -26.11
C ASP A 14 -0.62 5.41 -24.59
N GLU A 15 -1.75 5.62 -23.91
CA GLU A 15 -1.83 5.54 -22.44
C GLU A 15 -1.50 4.13 -21.96
N ARG A 16 -2.01 3.09 -22.62
CA ARG A 16 -1.68 1.69 -22.28
C ARG A 16 -0.20 1.41 -22.46
N MET A 17 0.41 1.91 -23.52
CA MET A 17 1.84 1.74 -23.77
C MET A 17 2.67 2.44 -22.68
N ARG A 18 2.34 3.69 -22.34
CA ARG A 18 3.01 4.43 -21.27
C ARG A 18 2.88 3.77 -19.91
N ILE A 19 1.69 3.26 -19.58
CA ILE A 19 1.44 2.56 -18.31
C ILE A 19 2.27 1.27 -18.27
N ARG A 20 2.23 0.43 -19.31
CA ARG A 20 3.04 -0.80 -19.36
C ARG A 20 4.52 -0.50 -19.23
N HIS A 21 5.04 0.45 -20.00
CA HIS A 21 6.45 0.83 -19.92
C HIS A 21 6.86 1.28 -18.52
N LYS A 22 5.98 2.00 -17.81
CA LYS A 22 6.25 2.37 -16.41
C LYS A 22 6.21 1.15 -15.48
N LEU A 23 5.21 0.28 -15.63
CA LEU A 23 5.03 -0.93 -14.80
C LEU A 23 6.17 -1.93 -14.99
N ASP A 24 6.70 -2.08 -16.21
CA ASP A 24 7.86 -2.93 -16.51
C ASP A 24 9.10 -2.58 -15.66
N GLY A 25 9.20 -1.33 -15.19
CA GLY A 25 10.30 -0.88 -14.33
C GLY A 25 10.00 -0.86 -12.83
N VAL A 26 8.73 -1.03 -12.41
CA VAL A 26 8.34 -0.85 -11.00
C VAL A 26 7.46 -1.97 -10.43
N PHE A 27 7.11 -2.97 -11.24
CA PHE A 27 6.31 -4.11 -10.82
C PHE A 27 7.07 -5.42 -11.07
N ASP A 28 7.20 -6.23 -10.04
CA ASP A 28 7.76 -7.58 -10.11
C ASP A 28 6.61 -8.57 -10.32
N ASP A 29 6.43 -9.04 -11.55
CA ASP A 29 5.38 -9.99 -11.93
C ASP A 29 5.56 -11.38 -11.27
N ALA A 30 6.82 -11.79 -11.07
CA ALA A 30 7.11 -13.06 -10.42
C ALA A 30 6.63 -13.03 -8.96
N LYS A 31 6.88 -11.93 -8.25
CA LYS A 31 6.39 -11.73 -6.88
C LYS A 31 4.95 -11.23 -6.82
N GLY A 32 4.43 -10.67 -7.91
CA GLY A 32 3.12 -10.04 -7.96
C GLY A 32 3.03 -8.77 -7.11
N MET A 33 4.10 -7.98 -7.00
CA MET A 33 4.12 -6.80 -6.13
C MET A 33 4.89 -5.63 -6.74
N TYR A 34 4.62 -4.43 -6.22
CA TYR A 34 5.37 -3.23 -6.55
C TYR A 34 6.74 -3.19 -5.86
N LEU A 35 7.74 -2.66 -6.56
CA LEU A 35 9.08 -2.40 -6.06
C LEU A 35 9.19 -0.99 -5.45
N ASP A 36 10.19 -0.77 -4.58
CA ASP A 36 10.61 0.56 -4.10
C ASP A 36 9.48 1.48 -3.56
N GLY A 37 8.48 0.87 -2.90
CA GLY A 37 7.33 1.58 -2.36
C GLY A 37 6.41 2.18 -3.42
N TYR A 38 6.45 1.68 -4.65
CA TYR A 38 5.45 2.02 -5.66
C TYR A 38 4.08 1.46 -5.33
N SER A 39 3.08 2.06 -5.97
CA SER A 39 1.68 1.63 -5.92
C SER A 39 0.96 2.15 -7.16
N ASP A 40 -0.24 1.62 -7.43
CA ASP A 40 -1.12 2.14 -8.49
C ASP A 40 -1.34 3.66 -8.35
N GLN A 41 -1.40 4.17 -7.11
CA GLN A 41 -1.59 5.59 -6.82
C GLN A 41 -0.37 6.42 -7.24
N ARG A 42 0.83 5.97 -6.89
CA ARG A 42 2.06 6.69 -7.24
C ARG A 42 2.29 6.71 -8.75
N VAL A 43 2.07 5.58 -9.42
CA VAL A 43 2.17 5.50 -10.89
C VAL A 43 1.14 6.43 -11.55
N ALA A 44 -0.08 6.49 -11.03
CA ALA A 44 -1.13 7.37 -11.52
C ALA A 44 -0.75 8.86 -11.42
N GLU A 45 -0.19 9.27 -10.28
CA GLU A 45 0.28 10.64 -10.06
C GLU A 45 1.40 11.02 -11.03
N GLU A 46 2.39 10.14 -11.22
CA GLU A 46 3.50 10.37 -12.13
C GLU A 46 3.06 10.43 -13.59
N LEU A 47 2.11 9.57 -14.00
CA LEU A 47 1.61 9.55 -15.38
C LEU A 47 0.49 10.58 -15.62
N LYS A 48 -0.04 11.19 -14.56
CA LYS A 48 -1.23 12.07 -14.56
C LYS A 48 -2.46 11.37 -15.15
N LEU A 49 -2.68 10.12 -14.74
CA LEU A 49 -3.78 9.28 -15.18
C LEU A 49 -4.61 8.79 -13.98
N PRO A 50 -5.87 8.36 -14.16
CA PRO A 50 -6.67 7.85 -13.05
C PRO A 50 -6.08 6.56 -12.45
N ARG A 51 -5.98 6.47 -11.11
CA ARG A 51 -5.52 5.27 -10.39
C ARG A 51 -6.17 3.98 -10.87
N LYS A 52 -7.50 3.99 -11.04
CA LYS A 52 -8.25 2.80 -11.45
C LYS A 52 -7.86 2.32 -12.86
N MET A 53 -7.38 3.22 -13.73
CA MET A 53 -6.85 2.86 -15.05
C MET A 53 -5.54 2.08 -14.92
N ILE A 54 -4.67 2.51 -13.99
CA ILE A 54 -3.41 1.81 -13.71
C ILE A 54 -3.70 0.41 -13.17
N GLU A 55 -4.59 0.31 -12.18
CA GLU A 55 -5.01 -0.96 -11.58
C GLU A 55 -5.53 -1.95 -12.64
N GLN A 56 -6.44 -1.50 -13.52
CA GLN A 56 -7.01 -2.35 -14.58
C GLN A 56 -5.94 -2.85 -15.55
N ILE A 57 -5.01 -1.99 -15.96
CA ILE A 57 -3.95 -2.38 -16.90
C ILE A 57 -2.92 -3.27 -16.22
N ARG A 58 -2.56 -2.99 -14.97
CA ARG A 58 -1.68 -3.84 -14.16
C ARG A 58 -2.28 -5.24 -14.02
N GLU A 59 -3.54 -5.36 -13.61
CA GLU A 59 -4.17 -6.66 -13.43
C GLU A 59 -4.33 -7.43 -14.73
N ALA A 60 -4.63 -6.74 -15.84
CA ALA A 60 -4.72 -7.39 -17.14
C ALA A 60 -3.36 -7.87 -17.68
N ALA A 61 -2.26 -7.21 -17.32
CA ALA A 61 -0.93 -7.52 -17.84
C ALA A 61 -0.09 -8.42 -16.92
N TYR A 62 -0.16 -8.21 -15.61
CA TYR A 62 0.69 -8.86 -14.59
C TYR A 62 -0.13 -9.56 -13.48
N GLY A 63 -1.46 -9.52 -13.56
CA GLY A 63 -2.32 -10.14 -12.56
C GLY A 63 -2.49 -9.34 -11.26
N PRO A 64 -3.19 -9.92 -10.26
CA PRO A 64 -3.49 -9.25 -9.00
C PRO A 64 -2.23 -9.05 -8.15
N ILE A 65 -2.24 -8.04 -7.28
CA ILE A 65 -1.18 -7.88 -6.29
C ILE A 65 -1.23 -9.08 -5.34
N ARG A 66 -0.12 -9.81 -5.26
CA ARG A 66 0.11 -10.86 -4.26
C ARG A 66 0.74 -10.17 -3.06
N THR A 67 0.12 -10.27 -1.90
CA THR A 67 0.76 -9.87 -0.65
C THR A 67 1.81 -10.91 -0.31
N ASP A 68 3.06 -10.47 -0.15
CA ASP A 68 4.15 -11.33 0.32
C ASP A 68 3.84 -11.76 1.77
N PRO A 69 3.80 -13.08 2.07
CA PRO A 69 3.61 -13.57 3.42
C PRO A 69 4.56 -12.97 4.45
N GLU A 70 5.79 -12.64 4.05
CA GLU A 70 6.78 -11.99 4.92
C GLU A 70 6.38 -10.55 5.23
N ILE A 71 5.80 -9.81 4.28
CA ILE A 71 5.28 -8.45 4.54
C ILE A 71 4.06 -8.50 5.46
N GLU A 72 3.18 -9.48 5.30
CA GLU A 72 2.04 -9.64 6.22
C GLU A 72 2.50 -10.06 7.62
N GLN A 73 3.56 -10.87 7.73
CA GLN A 73 4.18 -11.19 9.00
C GLN A 73 4.83 -9.96 9.63
N LEU A 74 5.56 -9.15 8.87
CA LEU A 74 6.16 -7.90 9.34
C LEU A 74 5.10 -6.89 9.82
N ARG A 75 3.95 -6.78 9.13
CA ARG A 75 2.82 -5.96 9.58
C ARG A 75 2.28 -6.44 10.92
N THR A 76 2.15 -7.76 11.07
CA THR A 76 1.72 -8.40 12.32
C THR A 76 2.70 -8.10 13.46
N ASP A 77 4.01 -8.25 13.19
CA ASP A 77 5.06 -8.01 14.18
C ASP A 77 5.11 -6.54 14.61
N ILE A 78 4.98 -5.59 13.67
CA ILE A 78 4.90 -4.16 13.97
C ILE A 78 3.69 -3.85 14.86
N ALA A 79 2.52 -4.42 14.57
CA ALA A 79 1.33 -4.22 15.39
C ALA A 79 1.53 -4.74 16.82
N ALA A 80 2.18 -5.90 16.98
CA ALA A 80 2.53 -6.46 18.28
C ALA A 80 3.49 -5.54 19.06
N LEU A 81 4.54 -5.03 18.40
CA LEU A 81 5.49 -4.10 19.01
C LEU A 81 4.82 -2.80 19.49
N ILE A 82 3.89 -2.25 18.71
CA ILE A 82 3.12 -1.05 19.11
C ILE A 82 2.31 -1.34 20.37
N ALA A 83 1.61 -2.48 20.44
CA ALA A 83 0.82 -2.87 21.61
C ALA A 83 1.70 -3.05 22.87
N MET A 84 2.88 -3.65 22.72
CA MET A 84 3.86 -3.77 23.80
C MET A 84 4.35 -2.40 24.28
N ALA A 85 4.69 -1.51 23.35
CA ALA A 85 5.11 -0.15 23.69
C ALA A 85 4.02 0.63 24.44
N SER A 86 2.77 0.56 23.98
CA SER A 86 1.63 1.18 24.69
C SER A 86 1.44 0.61 26.10
N THR A 87 1.61 -0.70 26.27
CA THR A 87 1.52 -1.35 27.59
C THR A 87 2.61 -0.84 28.52
N LEU A 88 3.84 -0.71 28.04
CA LEU A 88 4.96 -0.18 28.82
C LEU A 88 4.74 1.28 29.20
N THR A 89 4.29 2.12 28.27
CA THR A 89 3.94 3.52 28.53
C THR A 89 2.88 3.65 29.63
N ASN A 90 1.84 2.82 29.61
CA ASN A 90 0.80 2.83 30.64
C ASN A 90 1.34 2.42 32.01
N ARG A 91 2.19 1.38 32.06
CA ARG A 91 2.82 0.94 33.32
C ARG A 91 3.76 1.99 33.90
N LEU A 92 4.52 2.68 33.06
CA LEU A 92 5.37 3.81 33.45
C LEU A 92 4.52 4.91 34.10
N ALA A 93 3.43 5.32 33.45
CA ALA A 93 2.53 6.33 33.98
C ALA A 93 1.91 5.93 35.34
N GLU A 94 1.60 4.66 35.56
CA GLU A 94 1.12 4.17 36.86
C GLU A 94 2.21 4.26 37.95
N VAL A 95 3.44 3.89 37.63
CA VAL A 95 4.56 3.95 38.57
C VAL A 95 4.86 5.40 38.95
N GLU A 96 4.90 6.31 37.98
CA GLU A 96 5.09 7.74 38.21
C GLU A 96 4.03 8.32 39.16
N LYS A 97 2.75 7.99 38.94
CA LYS A 97 1.66 8.39 39.85
C LYS A 97 1.87 7.91 41.28
N ARG A 98 2.32 6.66 41.46
CA ARG A 98 2.58 6.09 42.80
C ARG A 98 3.76 6.76 43.50
N PHE A 99 4.76 7.20 42.75
CA PHE A 99 5.90 7.93 43.31
C PHE A 99 5.55 9.37 43.69
N GLN A 100 4.70 10.05 42.91
CA GLN A 100 4.27 11.41 43.25
C GLN A 100 3.23 11.49 44.38
N ALA A 101 2.56 10.37 44.69
CA ALA A 101 1.58 10.31 45.77
C ALA A 101 2.18 9.97 47.16
N ARG A 102 3.51 9.83 47.26
CA ARG A 102 4.27 9.63 48.50
C ARG A 102 4.99 10.90 48.89
#